data_AF-A0A948SE64-F1
#
_entry.id   AF-A0A948SE64-F1
#
_cell.length_a   1.000
_cell.length_b   1.000
_cell.length_c   1.000
_cell.angle_alpha   90.00
_cell.angle_beta   90.00
_cell.angle_gamma   90.00
#
_symmetry.space_group_name_H-M   'P 1'
#
loop_
_entity.id
_entity.type
_entity.pdbx_description
1 polymer ?
#
loop_
_entity_poly.entity_id
_entity_poly.type
_entity_poly.pdbx_seq_one_letter_code
_entity_poly.pdbx_strand_id
1 'polypeptide(L)'
;MNAPRKILLAAPRGYCAGVDRAVQTVERALELYGAPVYVRKEIVHNKHVVEQLRERGAIFVDELDDSIPEGATTVFSAHGVSPAVHADAERRGLQTIDATCPLVTKVHREAVKFADDGYTIVLIGHDGHEEVEGTMGEAPESIVLVETVDDVDRLEVDNPGKLAFISQTTLSVDETQAIIERLRERFPEIVGPRTDDICYATTNRQAAVKELAPLCELVLVIGSRNSSNSNRLVEVAREHGAESYLIDNEQQVRPEWLEGVETLGITSGASAPEELVQRLVDRLCADGETEVEEFTVVEEDVRFMMPKTIRQAMAAAEG
;
A
#
# COMPACT_ATOMS: atom_id res chain seq x y z
N MET A 1 26.05 11.25 -18.83
CA MET A 1 24.58 11.11 -19.00
C MET A 1 24.08 12.51 -19.28
N ASN A 2 23.15 12.72 -20.20
CA ASN A 2 22.50 14.04 -20.28
C ASN A 2 21.54 14.08 -19.10
N ALA A 3 21.98 14.67 -17.99
CA ALA A 3 21.12 14.86 -16.83
C ALA A 3 19.97 15.81 -17.21
N PRO A 4 18.76 15.62 -16.65
CA PRO A 4 17.67 16.55 -16.87
C PRO A 4 18.09 17.94 -16.34
N ARG A 5 17.56 18.99 -16.98
CA ARG A 5 17.84 20.36 -16.56
C ARG A 5 17.14 20.67 -15.24
N LYS A 6 15.96 20.11 -15.04
CA LYS A 6 15.13 20.28 -13.86
C LYS A 6 14.58 18.94 -13.37
N ILE A 7 14.52 18.77 -12.05
CA ILE A 7 13.85 17.68 -11.36
C ILE A 7 12.71 18.27 -10.51
N LEU A 8 11.49 17.77 -10.72
CA LEU A 8 10.34 18.03 -9.85
C LEU A 8 10.12 16.83 -8.94
N LEU A 9 10.20 17.05 -7.62
CA LEU A 9 9.92 16.02 -6.62
C LEU A 9 8.47 16.14 -6.16
N ALA A 10 7.65 15.13 -6.43
CA ALA A 10 6.27 15.11 -5.95
C ALA A 10 6.20 15.20 -4.42
N ALA A 11 5.29 16.01 -3.88
CA ALA A 11 4.93 16.00 -2.47
C ALA A 11 3.40 15.98 -2.31
N PRO A 12 2.82 14.94 -1.66
CA PRO A 12 3.52 13.90 -0.91
C PRO A 12 4.08 12.76 -1.78
N ARG A 13 5.12 12.10 -1.25
CA ARG A 13 5.77 10.87 -1.76
C ARG A 13 6.25 10.02 -0.58
N GLY A 14 6.75 8.82 -0.85
CA GLY A 14 7.42 7.99 0.15
C GLY A 14 6.46 7.38 1.17
N TYR A 15 6.95 7.05 2.37
CA TYR A 15 6.17 6.36 3.41
C TYR A 15 4.85 7.05 3.77
N CYS A 16 3.78 6.26 3.84
CA CYS A 16 2.56 6.67 4.52
C CYS A 16 2.59 6.27 6.01
N ALA A 17 1.65 6.78 6.81
CA ALA A 17 1.58 6.48 8.24
C ALA A 17 1.42 4.99 8.55
N GLY A 18 0.74 4.23 7.66
CA GLY A 18 0.57 2.78 7.80
C GLY A 18 1.86 2.01 7.60
N VAL A 19 2.61 2.36 6.55
CA VAL A 19 3.92 1.77 6.24
C VAL A 19 4.93 2.08 7.33
N ASP A 20 5.04 3.34 7.74
CA ASP A 20 5.95 3.76 8.81
C ASP A 20 5.70 2.98 10.10
N ARG A 21 4.42 2.88 10.51
CA ARG A 21 4.00 2.06 11.66
C ARG A 21 4.40 0.59 11.50
N ALA A 22 4.22 0.01 10.31
CA ALA A 22 4.45 -1.42 10.09
C ALA A 22 5.95 -1.77 10.08
N VAL A 23 6.77 -0.97 9.41
CA VAL A 23 8.22 -1.11 9.41
C VAL A 23 8.76 -0.97 10.83
N GLN A 24 8.41 0.13 11.52
CA GLN A 24 8.84 0.33 12.91
C GLN A 24 8.40 -0.80 13.85
N THR A 25 7.24 -1.42 13.60
CA THR A 25 6.78 -2.56 14.39
C THR A 25 7.77 -3.73 14.34
N VAL A 26 8.28 -4.07 13.15
CA VAL A 26 9.26 -5.14 12.98
C VAL A 26 10.61 -4.73 13.58
N GLU A 27 11.05 -3.49 13.35
CA GLU A 27 12.29 -2.97 13.91
C GLU A 27 12.30 -3.03 15.45
N ARG A 28 11.22 -2.57 16.08
CA ARG A 28 11.06 -2.63 17.54
C ARG A 28 10.90 -4.05 18.05
N ALA A 29 10.23 -4.93 17.31
CA ALA A 29 10.15 -6.34 17.70
C ALA A 29 11.56 -6.98 17.73
N LEU A 30 12.40 -6.70 16.73
CA LEU A 30 13.79 -7.18 16.70
C LEU A 30 14.63 -6.61 17.85
N GLU A 31 14.44 -5.33 18.20
CA GLU A 31 15.13 -4.68 19.32
C GLU A 31 14.71 -5.25 20.69
N LEU A 32 13.41 -5.51 20.88
CA LEU A 32 12.83 -5.92 22.16
C LEU A 32 12.94 -7.42 22.42
N TYR A 33 12.76 -8.24 21.39
CA TYR A 33 12.64 -9.69 21.51
C TYR A 33 13.83 -10.45 20.91
N GLY A 34 14.69 -9.77 20.15
CA GLY A 34 15.83 -10.36 19.46
C GLY A 34 15.43 -11.11 18.19
N ALA A 35 16.43 -11.52 17.41
CA ALA A 35 16.22 -12.34 16.22
C ALA A 35 16.09 -13.84 16.57
N PRO A 36 15.28 -14.62 15.83
CA PRO A 36 14.47 -14.18 14.68
C PRO A 36 13.10 -13.62 15.07
N VAL A 37 12.62 -12.65 14.28
CA VAL A 37 11.20 -12.23 14.27
C VAL A 37 10.59 -12.71 12.96
N TYR A 38 9.53 -13.51 13.04
CA TYR A 38 8.83 -13.99 11.85
C TYR A 38 7.83 -12.94 11.36
N VAL A 39 7.70 -12.76 10.06
CA VAL A 39 6.73 -11.86 9.45
C VAL A 39 5.95 -12.65 8.41
N ARG A 40 4.63 -12.73 8.57
CA ARG A 40 3.77 -13.36 7.57
C ARG A 40 3.63 -12.42 6.38
N LYS A 41 4.02 -12.91 5.20
CA LYS A 41 4.19 -12.15 3.95
C LYS A 41 5.16 -10.99 4.11
N GLU A 42 5.41 -10.24 3.04
CA GLU A 42 6.23 -9.03 3.14
C GLU A 42 5.53 -7.99 4.05
N ILE A 43 6.28 -7.35 4.97
CA ILE A 43 5.70 -6.36 5.90
C ILE A 43 5.02 -5.21 5.13
N VAL A 44 5.63 -4.83 4.00
CA VAL A 44 5.15 -3.91 2.97
C VAL A 44 5.75 -4.36 1.63
N HIS A 45 5.09 -4.05 0.51
CA HIS A 45 5.60 -4.37 -0.83
C HIS A 45 6.74 -3.43 -1.26
N ASN A 46 7.94 -3.64 -0.70
CA ASN A 46 9.17 -2.99 -1.12
C ASN A 46 10.40 -3.88 -0.84
N LYS A 47 11.09 -4.30 -1.91
CA LYS A 47 12.22 -5.23 -1.80
C LYS A 47 13.36 -4.71 -0.94
N HIS A 48 13.65 -3.42 -1.01
CA HIS A 48 14.74 -2.79 -0.26
C HIS A 48 14.45 -2.82 1.24
N VAL A 49 13.21 -2.50 1.64
CA VAL A 49 12.76 -2.57 3.04
C VAL A 49 12.78 -4.01 3.56
N VAL A 50 12.28 -4.95 2.77
CA VAL A 50 12.27 -6.37 3.14
C VAL A 50 13.70 -6.89 3.35
N GLU A 51 14.63 -6.55 2.46
CA GLU A 51 16.02 -6.98 2.59
C GLU A 51 16.71 -6.37 3.81
N GLN A 52 16.53 -5.06 4.06
CA GLN A 52 17.06 -4.42 5.27
C GLN A 52 16.57 -5.09 6.57
N LEU A 53 15.30 -5.50 6.60
CA LEU A 53 14.75 -6.20 7.76
C LEU A 53 15.28 -7.64 7.87
N ARG A 54 15.49 -8.34 6.75
CA ARG A 54 16.14 -9.66 6.73
C ARG A 54 17.56 -9.59 7.29
N GLU A 55 18.35 -8.61 6.88
CA GLU A 55 19.71 -8.38 7.38
C GLU A 55 19.74 -8.16 8.91
N ARG A 56 18.66 -7.62 9.47
CA ARG A 56 18.49 -7.43 10.93
C ARG A 56 17.93 -8.66 11.66
N GLY A 57 17.55 -9.72 10.95
CA GLY A 57 17.07 -10.98 11.52
C GLY A 57 15.55 -11.21 11.42
N ALA A 58 14.83 -10.45 10.60
CA ALA A 58 13.45 -10.79 10.25
C ALA A 58 13.41 -11.98 9.27
N ILE A 59 12.48 -12.91 9.48
CA ILE A 59 12.24 -14.05 8.60
C ILE A 59 10.84 -13.92 8.00
N PHE A 60 10.77 -13.65 6.70
CA PHE A 60 9.51 -13.53 5.97
C PHE A 60 9.04 -14.90 5.49
N VAL A 61 7.79 -15.25 5.80
CA VAL A 61 7.17 -16.56 5.49
C VAL A 61 5.84 -16.37 4.77
N ASP A 62 5.51 -17.25 3.83
CA ASP A 62 4.25 -17.16 3.10
C ASP A 62 3.04 -17.53 3.96
N GLU A 63 3.17 -18.61 4.73
CA GLU A 63 2.12 -19.14 5.60
C GLU A 63 2.66 -19.39 7.00
N LEU A 64 1.73 -19.55 7.96
CA LEU A 64 2.07 -19.90 9.33
C LEU A 64 2.22 -21.42 9.46
N ASP A 65 3.26 -21.97 8.84
CA ASP A 65 3.54 -23.41 8.87
C ASP A 65 4.55 -23.83 9.96
N ASP A 66 4.85 -25.13 10.01
CA ASP A 66 5.76 -25.76 10.98
C ASP A 66 7.21 -25.22 10.96
N SER A 67 7.59 -24.40 9.97
CA SER A 67 8.89 -23.72 9.96
C SER A 67 9.00 -22.65 11.06
N ILE A 68 7.87 -22.15 11.57
CA ILE A 68 7.82 -21.17 12.66
C ILE A 68 7.77 -21.92 14.01
N PRO A 69 8.72 -21.73 14.93
CA PRO A 69 8.69 -22.37 16.24
C PRO A 69 7.48 -21.93 17.09
N GLU A 70 6.95 -22.83 17.91
CA GLU A 70 5.94 -22.47 18.93
C GLU A 70 6.47 -21.36 19.86
N GLY A 71 5.62 -20.39 20.20
CA GLY A 71 6.00 -19.23 21.00
C GLY A 71 6.85 -18.19 20.26
N ALA A 72 7.17 -18.37 18.98
CA ALA A 72 7.95 -17.39 18.23
C ALA A 72 7.18 -16.07 18.03
N THR A 73 7.91 -14.95 18.09
CA THR A 73 7.38 -13.63 17.77
C THR A 73 7.04 -13.57 16.28
N THR A 74 5.77 -13.32 15.98
CA THR A 74 5.23 -13.33 14.61
C THR A 74 4.48 -12.04 14.35
N VAL A 75 4.83 -11.34 13.27
CA VAL A 75 4.22 -10.07 12.86
C VAL A 75 3.31 -10.30 11.65
N PHE A 76 2.10 -9.75 11.67
CA PHE A 76 1.23 -9.68 10.49
C PHE A 76 1.50 -8.39 9.71
N SER A 77 1.50 -8.49 8.37
CA SER A 77 1.86 -7.39 7.47
C SER A 77 0.89 -6.20 7.55
N ALA A 78 1.28 -5.06 6.94
CA ALA A 78 0.43 -3.88 6.88
C ALA A 78 -0.88 -4.11 6.10
N HIS A 79 -0.91 -5.11 5.22
CA HIS A 79 -2.02 -5.42 4.33
C HIS A 79 -3.20 -6.11 5.02
N GLY A 80 -3.04 -6.54 6.27
CA GLY A 80 -4.08 -7.28 6.98
C GLY A 80 -4.04 -8.77 6.73
N VAL A 81 -4.66 -9.53 7.64
CA VAL A 81 -4.84 -10.97 7.52
C VAL A 81 -6.27 -11.35 7.85
N SER A 82 -6.74 -12.49 7.35
CA SER A 82 -8.08 -12.97 7.64
C SER A 82 -8.22 -13.49 9.08
N PRO A 83 -9.45 -13.57 9.63
CA PRO A 83 -9.71 -14.23 10.91
C PRO A 83 -9.18 -15.66 11.01
N ALA A 84 -9.14 -16.40 9.89
CA ALA A 84 -8.59 -17.76 9.84
C ALA A 84 -7.08 -17.78 10.15
N VAL A 85 -6.32 -16.78 9.69
CA VAL A 85 -4.88 -16.64 9.99
C VAL A 85 -4.67 -16.31 11.46
N HIS A 86 -5.50 -15.46 12.06
CA HIS A 86 -5.46 -15.20 13.50
C HIS A 86 -5.71 -16.48 14.32
N ALA A 87 -6.73 -17.26 13.96
CA ALA A 87 -7.06 -18.51 14.64
C ALA A 87 -5.97 -19.57 14.50
N ASP A 88 -5.29 -19.63 13.35
CA ASP A 88 -4.13 -20.51 13.15
C ASP A 88 -2.95 -20.09 14.04
N ALA A 89 -2.60 -18.81 14.08
CA ALA A 89 -1.53 -18.32 14.95
C ALA A 89 -1.80 -18.61 16.43
N GLU A 90 -3.04 -18.45 16.89
CA GLU A 90 -3.45 -18.77 18.27
C GLU A 90 -3.34 -20.28 18.54
N ARG A 91 -3.85 -21.13 17.64
CA ARG A 91 -3.75 -22.59 17.75
C ARG A 91 -2.29 -23.06 17.86
N ARG A 92 -1.39 -22.37 17.16
CA ARG A 92 0.05 -22.67 17.15
C ARG A 92 0.84 -22.02 18.29
N GLY A 93 0.17 -21.28 19.19
CA GLY A 93 0.80 -20.65 20.34
C GLY A 93 1.81 -19.55 19.99
N LEU A 94 1.64 -18.88 18.84
CA LEU A 94 2.56 -17.84 18.38
C LEU A 94 2.37 -16.53 19.17
N GLN A 95 3.47 -15.79 19.39
CA GLN A 95 3.43 -14.46 20.01
C GLN A 95 3.18 -13.40 18.93
N THR A 96 1.89 -13.17 18.61
CA THR A 96 1.51 -12.34 17.46
C THR A 96 1.55 -10.84 17.74
N ILE A 97 2.05 -10.06 16.78
CA ILE A 97 2.02 -8.60 16.76
C ILE A 97 1.35 -8.15 15.46
N ASP A 98 0.23 -7.47 15.56
CA ASP A 98 -0.56 -7.07 14.40
C ASP A 98 -0.15 -5.68 13.88
N ALA A 99 0.58 -5.66 12.77
CA ALA A 99 1.03 -4.44 12.10
C ALA A 99 0.06 -3.96 11.00
N THR A 100 -1.14 -4.55 10.89
CA THR A 100 -2.18 -4.12 9.94
C THR A 100 -2.41 -2.63 10.01
N CYS A 101 -2.47 -1.96 8.85
CA CYS A 101 -2.76 -0.54 8.77
C CYS A 101 -4.15 -0.25 9.37
N PRO A 102 -4.30 0.76 10.26
CA PRO A 102 -5.61 1.11 10.82
C PRO A 102 -6.70 1.41 9.79
N LEU A 103 -6.32 1.86 8.58
CA LEU A 103 -7.25 2.11 7.48
C LEU A 103 -7.69 0.81 6.78
N VAL A 104 -6.86 -0.23 6.77
CA VAL A 104 -7.27 -1.58 6.34
C VAL A 104 -8.19 -2.20 7.40
N THR A 105 -7.84 -2.08 8.69
CA THR A 105 -8.72 -2.54 9.79
C THR A 105 -10.10 -1.85 9.76
N LYS A 106 -10.20 -0.61 9.27
CA LYS A 106 -11.48 0.07 9.04
C LYS A 106 -12.32 -0.69 8.01
N VAL A 107 -11.74 -1.03 6.86
CA VAL A 107 -12.40 -1.81 5.80
C VAL A 107 -12.83 -3.19 6.30
N HIS A 108 -11.98 -3.90 7.03
CA HIS A 108 -12.33 -5.19 7.65
C HIS A 108 -13.57 -5.07 8.56
N ARG A 109 -13.61 -4.03 9.41
CA ARG A 109 -14.77 -3.79 10.29
C ARG A 109 -16.03 -3.41 9.52
N GLU A 110 -15.90 -2.71 8.41
CA GLU A 110 -17.02 -2.39 7.53
C GLU A 110 -17.56 -3.66 6.86
N ALA A 111 -16.69 -4.56 6.39
CA ALA A 111 -17.07 -5.86 5.85
C ALA A 111 -17.88 -6.68 6.87
N VAL A 112 -17.35 -6.87 8.09
CA VAL A 112 -18.05 -7.59 9.17
C VAL A 112 -19.41 -6.95 9.47
N LYS A 113 -19.45 -5.62 9.59
CA LYS A 113 -20.69 -4.91 9.90
C LYS A 113 -21.75 -5.07 8.81
N PHE A 114 -21.38 -4.93 7.54
CA PHE A 114 -22.33 -5.11 6.45
C PHE A 114 -22.85 -6.55 6.39
N ALA A 115 -21.99 -7.53 6.64
CA ALA A 115 -22.40 -8.94 6.72
C ALA A 115 -23.38 -9.20 7.88
N ASP A 116 -23.08 -8.67 9.07
CA ASP A 116 -23.97 -8.74 10.25
C ASP A 116 -25.33 -8.07 10.00
N ASP A 117 -25.34 -6.99 9.22
CA ASP A 117 -26.55 -6.28 8.80
C ASP A 117 -27.28 -6.98 7.61
N GLY A 118 -26.77 -8.14 7.16
CA GLY A 118 -27.36 -8.99 6.12
C GLY A 118 -27.19 -8.47 4.70
N TYR A 119 -26.15 -7.69 4.42
CA TYR A 119 -25.80 -7.24 3.08
C TYR A 119 -24.92 -8.24 2.35
N THR A 120 -25.13 -8.38 1.04
CA THR A 120 -24.09 -8.86 0.12
C THR A 120 -23.16 -7.68 -0.17
N ILE A 121 -21.85 -7.91 -0.12
CA ILE A 121 -20.82 -6.89 -0.17
C ILE A 121 -20.06 -7.04 -1.49
N VAL A 122 -20.05 -6.00 -2.31
CA VAL A 122 -19.20 -5.92 -3.49
C VAL A 122 -17.87 -5.31 -3.08
N LEU A 123 -16.83 -6.13 -2.97
CA LEU A 123 -15.46 -5.66 -2.77
C LEU A 123 -14.87 -5.27 -4.12
N ILE A 124 -14.50 -4.01 -4.27
CA ILE A 124 -13.73 -3.53 -5.42
C ILE A 124 -12.25 -3.70 -5.08
N GLY A 125 -11.52 -4.51 -5.85
CA GLY A 125 -10.12 -4.80 -5.55
C GLY A 125 -9.54 -5.85 -6.49
N HIS A 126 -8.22 -5.98 -6.51
CA HIS A 126 -7.54 -6.93 -7.41
C HIS A 126 -7.47 -8.35 -6.81
N ASP A 127 -7.83 -9.35 -7.62
CA ASP A 127 -7.71 -10.75 -7.20
C ASP A 127 -6.27 -11.14 -6.86
N GLY A 128 -6.11 -11.96 -5.83
CA GLY A 128 -4.81 -12.39 -5.32
C GLY A 128 -3.98 -11.32 -4.58
N HIS A 129 -4.50 -10.11 -4.36
CA HIS A 129 -3.82 -9.14 -3.50
C HIS A 129 -4.05 -9.46 -2.01
N GLU A 130 -3.00 -9.41 -1.18
CA GLU A 130 -3.07 -9.79 0.24
C GLU A 130 -4.16 -9.05 1.04
N GLU A 131 -4.34 -7.75 0.78
CA GLU A 131 -5.39 -6.94 1.40
C GLU A 131 -6.81 -7.39 1.00
N VAL A 132 -6.97 -7.84 -0.24
CA VAL A 132 -8.23 -8.39 -0.75
C VAL A 132 -8.48 -9.75 -0.11
N GLU A 133 -7.48 -10.64 -0.04
CA GLU A 133 -7.60 -11.92 0.66
C GLU A 133 -7.97 -11.75 2.15
N GLY A 134 -7.34 -10.79 2.83
CA GLY A 134 -7.64 -10.44 4.21
C GLY A 134 -9.09 -9.97 4.38
N THR A 135 -9.53 -9.03 3.55
CA THR A 135 -10.88 -8.46 3.59
C THR A 135 -11.96 -9.48 3.23
N MET A 136 -11.75 -10.26 2.16
CA MET A 136 -12.65 -11.35 1.75
C MET A 136 -12.82 -12.37 2.89
N GLY A 137 -11.75 -12.65 3.65
CA GLY A 137 -11.77 -13.58 4.76
C GLY A 137 -12.59 -13.13 5.97
N GLU A 138 -12.93 -11.85 6.10
CA GLU A 138 -13.76 -11.33 7.20
C GLU A 138 -15.22 -11.79 7.09
N ALA A 139 -15.75 -11.90 5.87
CA ALA A 139 -17.12 -12.34 5.62
C ALA A 139 -17.23 -13.13 4.29
N PRO A 140 -16.58 -14.30 4.18
CA PRO A 140 -16.41 -15.00 2.91
C PRO A 140 -17.73 -15.40 2.23
N GLU A 141 -18.78 -15.66 3.01
CA GLU A 141 -20.12 -16.02 2.51
C GLU A 141 -20.95 -14.81 2.05
N SER A 142 -20.45 -13.59 2.28
CA SER A 142 -21.19 -12.36 2.01
C SER A 142 -20.46 -11.41 1.06
N ILE A 143 -19.23 -11.71 0.66
CA ILE A 143 -18.44 -10.82 -0.21
C ILE A 143 -18.28 -11.42 -1.61
N VAL A 144 -18.44 -10.57 -2.62
CA VAL A 144 -18.14 -10.85 -4.03
C VAL A 144 -17.12 -9.83 -4.53
N LEU A 145 -16.13 -10.29 -5.30
CA LEU A 145 -15.05 -9.45 -5.82
C LEU A 145 -15.39 -8.91 -7.22
N VAL A 146 -15.09 -7.64 -7.46
CA VAL A 146 -15.10 -7.03 -8.80
C VAL A 146 -13.82 -6.23 -9.03
N GLU A 147 -13.27 -6.30 -10.23
CA GLU A 147 -12.07 -5.56 -10.64
C GLU A 147 -12.40 -4.44 -11.63
N THR A 148 -13.48 -4.61 -12.40
CA THR A 148 -13.78 -3.74 -13.54
C THR A 148 -15.27 -3.40 -13.65
N VAL A 149 -15.58 -2.40 -14.48
CA VAL A 149 -16.96 -2.06 -14.87
C VAL A 149 -17.68 -3.25 -15.53
N ASP A 150 -16.95 -4.05 -16.32
CA ASP A 150 -17.50 -5.26 -16.95
C ASP A 150 -17.89 -6.34 -15.93
N ASP A 151 -17.14 -6.47 -14.83
CA ASP A 151 -17.51 -7.37 -13.73
C ASP A 151 -18.78 -6.89 -13.04
N VAL A 152 -18.89 -5.58 -12.83
CA VAL A 152 -20.12 -4.96 -12.34
C VAL A 152 -21.29 -5.22 -13.28
N ASP A 153 -21.10 -5.33 -14.59
CA ASP A 153 -22.17 -5.67 -15.54
C ASP A 153 -22.59 -7.14 -15.51
N ARG A 154 -21.66 -8.03 -15.14
CA ARG A 154 -21.89 -9.48 -15.07
C ARG A 154 -22.34 -9.96 -13.69
N LEU A 155 -22.22 -9.10 -12.67
CA LEU A 155 -22.53 -9.45 -11.29
C LEU A 155 -23.96 -10.02 -11.14
N GLU A 156 -24.09 -11.18 -10.52
CA GLU A 156 -25.38 -11.76 -10.15
C GLU A 156 -25.55 -11.66 -8.64
N VAL A 157 -26.68 -11.11 -8.19
CA VAL A 157 -26.94 -10.80 -6.78
C VAL A 157 -28.35 -11.26 -6.42
N ASP A 158 -28.50 -12.00 -5.33
CA ASP A 158 -29.77 -12.57 -4.92
C ASP A 158 -30.77 -11.50 -4.45
N ASN A 159 -30.28 -10.51 -3.69
CA ASN A 159 -31.10 -9.43 -3.17
C ASN A 159 -30.49 -8.04 -3.48
N PRO A 160 -30.85 -7.42 -4.61
CA PRO A 160 -30.37 -6.09 -5.00
C PRO A 160 -30.66 -4.99 -3.97
N GLY A 161 -31.69 -5.14 -3.12
CA GLY A 161 -32.05 -4.17 -2.08
C GLY A 161 -31.22 -4.29 -0.80
N LYS A 162 -30.30 -5.26 -0.73
CA LYS A 162 -29.36 -5.49 0.37
C LYS A 162 -27.94 -5.65 -0.15
N LEU A 163 -27.48 -4.64 -0.90
CA LEU A 163 -26.10 -4.55 -1.37
C LEU A 163 -25.33 -3.43 -0.68
N ALA A 164 -24.08 -3.72 -0.35
CA ALA A 164 -23.08 -2.75 0.06
C ALA A 164 -21.87 -2.84 -0.88
N PHE A 165 -21.07 -1.80 -0.98
CA PHE A 165 -19.73 -1.89 -1.58
C PHE A 165 -18.67 -1.38 -0.60
N ILE A 166 -17.47 -1.93 -0.73
CA ILE A 166 -16.23 -1.50 -0.07
C ILE A 166 -15.10 -1.59 -1.11
N SER A 167 -13.95 -0.99 -0.84
CA SER A 167 -12.81 -1.07 -1.78
C SER A 167 -11.46 -1.28 -1.11
N GLN A 168 -10.53 -1.86 -1.86
CA GLN A 168 -9.12 -1.91 -1.53
C GLN A 168 -8.53 -0.49 -1.43
N THR A 169 -7.67 -0.26 -0.44
CA THR A 169 -7.18 1.07 -0.06
C THR A 169 -6.18 1.70 -1.04
N THR A 170 -5.68 0.92 -2.01
CA THR A 170 -4.56 1.26 -2.90
C THR A 170 -4.91 1.31 -4.39
N LEU A 171 -6.20 1.34 -4.72
CA LEU A 171 -6.68 1.41 -6.10
C LEU A 171 -6.47 2.78 -6.76
N SER A 172 -6.60 2.81 -8.09
CA SER A 172 -6.74 4.08 -8.83
C SER A 172 -8.04 4.76 -8.41
N VAL A 173 -7.95 6.04 -8.05
CA VAL A 173 -9.13 6.84 -7.65
C VAL A 173 -10.11 6.96 -8.81
N ASP A 174 -9.61 7.26 -10.02
CA ASP A 174 -10.44 7.50 -11.19
C ASP A 174 -11.11 6.20 -11.68
N GLU A 175 -10.39 5.07 -11.72
CA GLU A 175 -10.96 3.77 -12.13
C GLU A 175 -12.00 3.27 -11.11
N THR A 176 -11.71 3.39 -9.81
CA THR A 176 -12.63 2.96 -8.75
C THR A 176 -13.90 3.80 -8.76
N GLN A 177 -13.79 5.10 -9.01
CA GLN A 177 -14.95 5.98 -9.13
C GLN A 177 -15.87 5.54 -10.29
N ALA A 178 -15.31 5.14 -11.44
CA ALA A 178 -16.09 4.61 -12.55
C ALA A 178 -16.82 3.30 -12.20
N ILE A 179 -16.18 2.40 -11.44
CA ILE A 179 -16.80 1.16 -10.93
C ILE A 179 -17.94 1.49 -9.96
N ILE A 180 -17.73 2.42 -9.02
CA ILE A 180 -18.76 2.85 -8.06
C ILE A 180 -19.95 3.50 -8.77
N GLU A 181 -19.70 4.34 -9.77
CA GLU A 181 -20.76 4.95 -10.59
C GLU A 181 -21.58 3.87 -11.29
N ARG A 182 -20.92 2.90 -11.92
CA ARG A 182 -21.61 1.76 -12.55
C ARG A 182 -22.42 0.94 -11.55
N LEU A 183 -21.88 0.68 -10.36
CA LEU A 183 -22.59 -0.02 -9.29
C LEU A 183 -23.86 0.72 -8.88
N ARG A 184 -23.80 2.04 -8.73
CA ARG A 184 -24.96 2.87 -8.37
C ARG A 184 -26.01 2.94 -9.47
N GLU A 185 -25.59 2.96 -10.74
CA GLU A 185 -26.52 2.89 -11.87
C GLU A 185 -27.25 1.55 -11.92
N ARG A 186 -26.52 0.44 -11.72
CA ARG A 186 -27.09 -0.91 -11.79
C ARG A 186 -27.89 -1.27 -10.54
N PHE A 187 -27.45 -0.84 -9.37
CA PHE A 187 -28.05 -1.11 -8.07
C PHE A 187 -28.30 0.19 -7.30
N PRO A 188 -29.40 0.92 -7.59
CA PRO A 188 -29.65 2.24 -7.01
C PRO A 188 -29.78 2.29 -5.48
N GLU A 189 -30.06 1.16 -4.84
CA GLU A 189 -30.15 1.02 -3.38
C GLU A 189 -28.83 0.61 -2.71
N ILE A 190 -27.75 0.41 -3.49
CA ILE A 190 -26.45 0.02 -2.95
C ILE A 190 -25.91 1.07 -1.98
N VAL A 191 -25.45 0.62 -0.82
CA VAL A 191 -24.85 1.49 0.20
C VAL A 191 -23.32 1.42 0.14
N GLY A 192 -22.65 2.54 0.40
CA GLY A 192 -21.20 2.60 0.50
C GLY A 192 -20.73 2.76 1.95
N PRO A 193 -19.42 2.77 2.19
CA PRO A 193 -18.84 3.13 3.48
C PRO A 193 -19.17 4.59 3.81
N ARG A 194 -19.01 4.98 5.07
CA ARG A 194 -19.28 6.37 5.50
C ARG A 194 -18.26 7.37 4.96
N THR A 195 -17.06 6.91 4.74
CA THR A 195 -15.93 7.63 4.14
C THR A 195 -15.26 6.68 3.16
N ASP A 196 -14.62 7.20 2.13
CA ASP A 196 -13.91 6.40 1.13
C ASP A 196 -12.92 5.42 1.78
N ASP A 197 -12.74 4.26 1.14
CA ASP A 197 -11.78 3.24 1.60
C ASP A 197 -10.41 3.42 0.95
N ILE A 198 -10.34 4.00 -0.26
CA ILE A 198 -9.08 4.47 -0.82
C ILE A 198 -8.47 5.46 0.16
N CYS A 199 -7.30 5.12 0.69
CA CYS A 199 -6.72 5.86 1.80
C CYS A 199 -6.17 7.20 1.34
N TYR A 200 -6.07 8.14 2.29
CA TYR A 200 -5.52 9.48 2.04
C TYR A 200 -4.18 9.44 1.30
N ALA A 201 -3.30 8.50 1.68
CA ALA A 201 -1.96 8.40 1.11
C ALA A 201 -1.97 8.04 -0.38
N THR A 202 -2.87 7.15 -0.79
CA THR A 202 -3.09 6.78 -2.19
C THR A 202 -3.64 7.97 -2.97
N THR A 203 -4.73 8.57 -2.47
CA THR A 203 -5.38 9.72 -3.11
C THR A 203 -4.42 10.89 -3.30
N ASN A 204 -3.68 11.25 -2.25
CA ASN A 204 -2.78 12.40 -2.28
C ASN A 204 -1.57 12.17 -3.21
N ARG A 205 -0.99 10.97 -3.23
CA ARG A 205 0.12 10.64 -4.15
C ARG A 205 -0.35 10.64 -5.60
N GLN A 206 -1.54 10.10 -5.89
CA GLN A 206 -2.12 10.17 -7.24
C GLN A 206 -2.41 11.61 -7.64
N ALA A 207 -2.95 12.44 -6.75
CA ALA A 207 -3.16 13.87 -7.00
C ALA A 207 -1.84 14.60 -7.30
N ALA A 208 -0.80 14.34 -6.51
CA ALA A 208 0.53 14.92 -6.75
C ALA A 208 1.09 14.54 -8.12
N VAL A 209 0.96 13.27 -8.53
CA VAL A 209 1.41 12.82 -9.85
C VAL A 209 0.54 13.40 -10.98
N LYS A 210 -0.78 13.50 -10.78
CA LYS A 210 -1.73 14.05 -11.75
C LYS A 210 -1.42 15.51 -12.12
N GLU A 211 -1.00 16.31 -11.14
CA GLU A 211 -0.59 17.70 -11.36
C GLU A 211 0.85 17.83 -11.86
N LEU A 212 1.75 16.93 -11.46
CA LEU A 212 3.17 16.96 -11.83
C LEU A 212 3.43 16.43 -13.24
N ALA A 213 2.72 15.38 -13.67
CA ALA A 213 2.98 14.71 -14.94
C ALA A 213 2.87 15.63 -16.18
N PRO A 214 1.89 16.53 -16.30
CA PRO A 214 1.81 17.46 -17.43
C PRO A 214 2.99 18.44 -17.56
N LEU A 215 3.82 18.55 -16.52
CA LEU A 215 4.99 19.44 -16.46
C LEU A 215 6.30 18.71 -16.78
N CYS A 216 6.26 17.39 -16.99
CA CYS A 216 7.44 16.55 -17.14
C CYS A 216 7.39 15.76 -18.45
N GLU A 217 8.52 15.61 -19.14
CA GLU A 217 8.60 14.66 -20.25
C GLU A 217 8.66 13.21 -19.76
N LEU A 218 9.27 13.00 -18.58
CA LEU A 218 9.47 11.71 -17.96
C LEU A 218 9.12 11.76 -16.47
N VAL A 219 8.44 10.74 -15.96
CA VAL A 219 8.21 10.51 -14.53
C VAL A 219 8.80 9.17 -14.10
N LEU A 220 9.75 9.20 -13.17
CA LEU A 220 10.28 8.01 -12.52
C LEU A 220 9.56 7.79 -11.19
N VAL A 221 8.95 6.61 -11.04
CA VAL A 221 8.27 6.19 -9.81
C VAL A 221 9.14 5.19 -9.09
N ILE A 222 9.57 5.51 -7.87
CA ILE A 222 10.28 4.55 -7.03
C ILE A 222 9.29 3.62 -6.33
N GLY A 223 9.43 2.31 -6.57
CA GLY A 223 8.60 1.29 -5.96
C GLY A 223 8.85 -0.10 -6.55
N SER A 224 8.41 -1.13 -5.83
CA SER A 224 8.54 -2.51 -6.29
C SER A 224 7.34 -2.94 -7.13
N ARG A 225 7.57 -3.90 -8.05
CA ARG A 225 6.54 -4.39 -8.99
C ARG A 225 5.29 -4.96 -8.31
N ASN A 226 5.42 -5.52 -7.12
CA ASN A 226 4.30 -6.05 -6.32
C ASN A 226 3.54 -4.96 -5.52
N SER A 227 3.94 -3.69 -5.58
CA SER A 227 3.24 -2.58 -4.92
C SER A 227 2.09 -2.05 -5.80
N SER A 228 0.84 -2.36 -5.44
CA SER A 228 -0.36 -1.86 -6.14
C SER A 228 -0.32 -0.33 -6.30
N ASN A 229 -0.15 0.40 -5.20
CA ASN A 229 -0.08 1.87 -5.21
C ASN A 229 1.05 2.39 -6.11
N SER A 230 2.25 1.79 -6.09
CA SER A 230 3.36 2.25 -6.96
C SER A 230 3.04 2.09 -8.44
N ASN A 231 2.39 0.98 -8.83
CA ASN A 231 1.97 0.77 -10.22
C ASN A 231 0.91 1.79 -10.63
N ARG A 232 -0.07 2.10 -9.77
CA ARG A 232 -1.08 3.12 -10.06
C ARG A 232 -0.46 4.49 -10.35
N LEU A 233 0.61 4.90 -9.65
CA LEU A 233 1.30 6.16 -9.93
C LEU A 233 1.94 6.20 -11.33
N VAL A 234 2.45 5.06 -11.82
CA VAL A 234 3.04 4.95 -13.16
C VAL A 234 1.96 5.12 -14.23
N GLU A 235 0.80 4.50 -14.01
CA GLU A 235 -0.36 4.59 -14.90
C GLU A 235 -0.93 6.01 -14.93
N VAL A 236 -1.15 6.61 -13.75
CA VAL A 236 -1.61 8.01 -13.62
C VAL A 236 -0.67 8.96 -14.36
N ALA A 237 0.65 8.80 -14.25
CA ALA A 237 1.60 9.64 -14.98
C ALA A 237 1.43 9.53 -16.51
N ARG A 238 1.21 8.31 -17.04
CA ARG A 238 1.01 8.07 -18.48
C ARG A 238 -0.30 8.64 -18.99
N GLU A 239 -1.37 8.45 -18.23
CA GLU A 239 -2.69 9.00 -18.55
C GLU A 239 -2.67 10.53 -18.63
N HIS A 240 -1.75 11.17 -17.89
CA HIS A 240 -1.58 12.62 -17.83
C HIS A 240 -0.41 13.13 -18.69
N GLY A 241 0.09 12.31 -19.62
CA GLY A 241 0.91 12.74 -20.75
C GLY A 241 2.42 12.58 -20.59
N ALA A 242 2.92 12.08 -19.45
CA ALA A 242 4.35 11.83 -19.26
C ALA A 242 4.71 10.38 -19.63
N GLU A 243 5.89 10.18 -20.22
CA GLU A 243 6.50 8.85 -20.22
C GLU A 243 6.80 8.46 -18.76
N SER A 244 6.60 7.20 -18.38
CA SER A 244 6.82 6.82 -16.98
C SER A 244 7.37 5.41 -16.81
N TYR A 245 8.20 5.23 -15.78
CA TYR A 245 8.79 3.95 -15.42
C TYR A 245 8.76 3.70 -13.92
N LEU A 246 8.48 2.44 -13.58
CA LEU A 246 8.66 1.92 -12.23
C LEU A 246 10.10 1.43 -12.05
N ILE A 247 10.77 1.89 -10.99
CA ILE A 247 12.12 1.47 -10.63
C ILE A 247 12.21 1.12 -9.14
N ASP A 248 12.89 0.02 -8.81
CA ASP A 248 13.15 -0.36 -7.41
C ASP A 248 14.20 0.58 -6.77
N ASN A 249 15.15 1.10 -7.55
CA ASN A 249 16.25 1.96 -7.08
C ASN A 249 16.90 2.73 -8.24
N GLU A 250 17.87 3.59 -7.91
CA GLU A 250 18.59 4.44 -8.86
C GLU A 250 19.32 3.65 -9.95
N GLN A 251 19.75 2.40 -9.69
CA GLN A 251 20.55 1.60 -10.62
C GLN A 251 19.75 1.14 -11.84
N GLN A 252 18.43 1.07 -11.74
CA GLN A 252 17.55 0.64 -12.83
C GLN A 252 17.26 1.73 -13.87
N VAL A 253 17.67 2.98 -13.61
CA VAL A 253 17.53 4.07 -14.57
C VAL A 253 18.42 3.82 -15.79
N ARG A 254 17.78 3.78 -16.96
CA ARG A 254 18.46 3.56 -18.22
C ARG A 254 18.80 4.90 -18.90
N PRO A 255 20.03 5.09 -19.39
CA PRO A 255 20.43 6.35 -20.01
C PRO A 255 19.53 6.80 -21.16
N GLU A 256 19.00 5.86 -21.96
CA GLU A 256 18.12 6.16 -23.09
C GLU A 256 16.80 6.81 -22.68
N TRP A 257 16.32 6.61 -21.44
CA TRP A 257 15.10 7.25 -20.95
C TRP A 257 15.30 8.75 -20.72
N LEU A 258 16.54 9.19 -20.47
CA LEU A 258 16.86 10.58 -20.17
C LEU A 258 17.18 11.41 -21.42
N GLU A 259 17.21 10.77 -22.60
CA GLU A 259 17.52 11.47 -23.86
C GLU A 259 16.40 12.45 -24.22
N GLY A 260 16.73 13.75 -24.24
CA GLY A 260 15.77 14.81 -24.59
C GLY A 260 14.82 15.22 -23.45
N VAL A 261 15.01 14.69 -22.24
CA VAL A 261 14.24 15.10 -21.06
C VAL A 261 14.80 16.41 -20.50
N GLU A 262 14.01 17.48 -20.52
CA GLU A 262 14.38 18.74 -19.88
C GLU A 262 13.92 18.79 -18.42
N THR A 263 12.69 18.31 -18.18
CA THR A 263 12.06 18.24 -16.86
C THR A 263 11.71 16.79 -16.51
N LEU A 264 12.38 16.29 -15.48
CA LEU A 264 12.14 14.97 -14.91
C LEU A 264 11.26 15.07 -13.66
N GLY A 265 10.17 14.34 -13.64
CA GLY A 265 9.37 14.07 -12.45
C GLY A 265 9.92 12.90 -11.65
N ILE A 266 10.03 13.03 -10.33
CA ILE A 266 10.33 11.92 -9.43
C ILE A 266 9.26 11.85 -8.35
N THR A 267 8.72 10.66 -8.15
CA THR A 267 7.81 10.34 -7.06
C THR A 267 8.16 8.95 -6.52
N SER A 268 7.45 8.52 -5.49
CA SER A 268 7.60 7.19 -4.94
C SER A 268 6.30 6.67 -4.33
N GLY A 269 6.13 5.36 -4.38
CA GLY A 269 4.96 4.73 -3.76
C GLY A 269 5.01 4.77 -2.24
N ALA A 270 3.87 4.48 -1.61
CA ALA A 270 3.72 4.52 -0.16
C ALA A 270 4.67 3.60 0.62
N SER A 271 5.27 2.59 -0.02
CA SER A 271 6.20 1.63 0.58
C SER A 271 7.67 1.94 0.33
N ALA A 272 8.00 3.00 -0.40
CA ALA A 272 9.38 3.33 -0.75
C ALA A 272 10.01 4.30 0.27
N PRO A 273 11.16 3.96 0.88
CA PRO A 273 11.84 4.88 1.79
C PRO A 273 12.45 6.07 1.06
N GLU A 274 12.46 7.24 1.72
CA GLU A 274 12.97 8.50 1.15
C GLU A 274 14.45 8.40 0.73
N GLU A 275 15.23 7.53 1.36
CA GLU A 275 16.63 7.31 0.97
C GLU A 275 16.80 6.81 -0.47
N LEU A 276 15.82 6.10 -1.03
CA LEU A 276 15.87 5.69 -2.45
C LEU A 276 15.65 6.89 -3.38
N VAL A 277 14.76 7.81 -3.00
CA VAL A 277 14.52 9.05 -3.74
C VAL A 277 15.78 9.90 -3.71
N GLN A 278 16.37 10.09 -2.53
CA GLN A 278 17.58 10.89 -2.39
C GLN A 278 18.75 10.31 -3.18
N ARG A 279 18.98 8.99 -3.15
CA ARG A 279 20.02 8.34 -3.96
C ARG A 279 19.84 8.56 -5.46
N LEU A 280 18.60 8.53 -5.94
CA LEU A 280 18.30 8.83 -7.35
C LEU A 280 18.60 10.29 -7.68
N VAL A 281 18.15 11.23 -6.86
CA VAL A 281 18.43 12.66 -7.03
C VAL A 281 19.93 12.92 -7.02
N ASP A 282 20.65 12.39 -6.03
CA ASP A 282 22.11 12.54 -5.92
C ASP A 282 22.84 12.00 -7.14
N ARG A 283 22.41 10.84 -7.66
CA ARG A 283 22.98 10.24 -8.88
C ARG A 283 22.76 11.14 -10.10
N LEU A 284 21.59 11.73 -10.24
CA LEU A 284 21.25 12.58 -11.39
C LEU A 284 21.88 13.97 -11.30
N CYS A 285 22.08 14.48 -10.09
CA CYS A 285 22.67 15.80 -9.82
C CYS A 285 24.20 15.78 -9.66
N ALA A 286 24.86 14.63 -9.86
CA ALA A 286 26.30 14.47 -9.61
C ALA A 286 27.19 15.48 -10.38
N ASP A 287 26.74 15.93 -11.56
CA ASP A 287 27.45 16.90 -12.41
C ASP A 287 27.14 18.37 -12.06
N GLY A 288 26.19 18.63 -11.14
CA GLY A 288 25.94 19.94 -10.52
C GLY A 288 25.08 20.94 -11.31
N GLU A 289 24.57 20.58 -12.49
CA GLU A 289 23.83 21.49 -13.38
C GLU A 289 22.30 21.36 -13.29
N THR A 290 21.79 20.38 -12.54
CA THR A 290 20.36 20.08 -12.42
C THR A 290 19.71 20.86 -11.28
N GLU A 291 18.64 21.61 -11.58
CA GLU A 291 17.79 22.27 -10.58
C GLU A 291 16.84 21.24 -9.95
N VAL A 292 16.69 21.23 -8.62
CA VAL A 292 15.75 20.36 -7.91
C VAL A 292 14.73 21.21 -7.18
N GLU A 293 13.45 20.98 -7.46
CA GLU A 293 12.33 21.69 -6.84
C GLU A 293 11.32 20.68 -6.26
N GLU A 294 10.82 20.98 -5.06
CA GLU A 294 9.71 20.22 -4.49
C GLU A 294 8.37 20.76 -5.01
N PHE A 295 7.53 19.86 -5.52
CA PHE A 295 6.22 20.15 -6.08
C PHE A 295 5.14 19.67 -5.11
N THR A 296 4.78 20.54 -4.16
CA THR A 296 3.82 20.25 -3.09
C THR A 296 2.39 20.53 -3.53
N VAL A 297 1.57 19.48 -3.59
CA VAL A 297 0.13 19.56 -3.87
C VAL A 297 -0.68 19.58 -2.58
N VAL A 298 -0.29 18.77 -1.59
CA VAL A 298 -0.98 18.66 -0.30
C VAL A 298 -0.02 18.26 0.80
N GLU A 299 -0.25 18.75 2.03
CA GLU A 299 0.51 18.36 3.22
C GLU A 299 -0.15 17.18 3.95
N GLU A 300 0.65 16.24 4.46
CA GLU A 300 0.20 15.10 5.25
C GLU A 300 0.78 15.17 6.68
N ASP A 301 -0.08 15.17 7.70
CA ASP A 301 0.32 15.19 9.12
C ASP A 301 -0.14 13.94 9.91
N VAL A 302 -0.73 12.97 9.21
CA VAL A 302 -1.30 11.75 9.79
C VAL A 302 -0.21 10.87 10.39
N ARG A 303 -0.46 10.37 11.62
CA ARG A 303 0.41 9.41 12.30
C ARG A 303 -0.41 8.32 12.97
N PHE A 304 0.10 7.09 12.95
CA PHE A 304 -0.52 5.97 13.65
C PHE A 304 0.36 5.47 14.79
N MET A 305 -0.27 5.18 15.92
CA MET A 305 0.41 4.58 17.06
C MET A 305 0.81 3.15 16.74
N MET A 306 2.01 2.75 17.16
CA MET A 306 2.46 1.36 17.12
C MET A 306 1.48 0.40 17.83
N PRO A 307 1.50 -0.91 17.49
CA PRO A 307 0.72 -1.93 18.17
C PRO A 307 0.84 -1.84 19.69
N LYS A 308 -0.27 -2.13 20.39
CA LYS A 308 -0.33 -2.02 21.86
C LYS A 308 0.75 -2.88 22.53
N THR A 309 1.02 -4.07 22.00
CA THR A 309 2.05 -5.00 22.48
C THR A 309 3.45 -4.37 22.44
N ILE A 310 3.84 -3.75 21.33
CA ILE A 310 5.12 -3.02 21.21
C ILE A 310 5.18 -1.86 22.21
N ARG A 311 4.15 -1.02 22.27
CA ARG A 311 4.13 0.14 23.19
C ARG A 311 4.26 -0.27 24.65
N GLN A 312 3.61 -1.37 25.05
CA GLN A 312 3.71 -1.90 26.41
C GLN A 312 5.09 -2.47 26.72
N ALA A 313 5.70 -3.20 25.77
CA ALA A 313 7.04 -3.75 25.93
C ALA A 313 8.12 -2.65 26.00
N MET A 314 8.00 -1.59 25.18
CA MET A 314 8.89 -0.42 25.27
C MET A 314 8.79 0.25 26.64
N ALA A 315 7.57 0.51 27.12
CA ALA A 315 7.37 1.11 28.44
C ALA A 315 7.92 0.25 29.59
N ALA A 316 7.91 -1.08 29.43
CA ALA A 316 8.48 -2.00 30.41
C ALA A 316 10.01 -2.08 30.37
N ALA A 317 10.63 -1.80 29.22
CA ALA A 317 12.10 -1.77 29.07
C ALA A 317 12.73 -0.46 29.58
N GLU A 318 11.96 0.61 29.63
CA GLU A 318 12.39 1.93 30.13
C GLU A 318 12.24 2.11 31.65
N GLY A 319 11.52 1.20 32.33
CA GLY A 319 11.24 1.23 33.78
C GLY A 319 12.06 0.25 34.58
#